data_AF-A0A2N6PS79-F1
#
_entry.id   AF-A0A2N6PS79-F1
#
_cell.length_a   1.000
_cell.length_b   1.000
_cell.length_c   1.000
_cell.angle_alpha   90.00
_cell.angle_beta   90.00
_cell.angle_gamma   90.00
#
_symmetry.space_group_name_H-M   'P 1'
#
loop_
_entity.id
_entity.type
_entity.pdbx_description
1 polymer ?
#
loop_
_entity_poly.entity_id
_entity_poly.type
_entity_poly.pdbx_seq_one_letter_code
_entity_poly.pdbx_strand_id
1 'polypeptide(L)'
;MLKSIQQLIMSLRVFLAIKQYCKQKKINCKINILFNTIKISRNFSSLYFIIILKKSNYKTTVKHIRKKETTAQVVLLTSEVDYHYLFKNHLELLGIINLSANYSYTYLLKMVKDYIDTFLQ
;
A
#
# COMPACT_ATOMS: atom_id res chain seq x y z
N MET A 1 1.99 23.96 2.27
CA MET A 1 2.66 23.29 3.41
C MET A 1 1.72 22.43 4.25
N LEU A 2 0.56 22.95 4.73
CA LEU A 2 -0.39 22.16 5.54
C LEU A 2 -0.90 20.85 4.91
N LYS A 3 -1.23 20.86 3.60
CA LYS A 3 -1.70 19.67 2.88
C LYS A 3 -0.70 18.50 2.93
N SER A 4 0.60 18.80 2.87
CA SER A 4 1.66 17.78 2.95
C SER A 4 1.80 17.17 4.35
N ILE A 5 1.56 17.96 5.41
CA ILE A 5 1.59 17.47 6.80
C ILE A 5 0.39 16.57 7.07
N GLN A 6 -0.80 16.97 6.62
CA GLN A 6 -2.02 16.16 6.75
C GLN A 6 -1.89 14.80 6.06
N GLN A 7 -1.34 14.79 4.84
CA GLN A 7 -1.08 13.54 4.11
C GLN A 7 -0.09 12.65 4.86
N LEU A 8 0.97 13.22 5.45
CA LEU A 8 1.96 12.47 6.23
C LEU A 8 1.36 11.86 7.52
N ILE A 9 0.53 12.61 8.22
CA ILE A 9 -0.22 12.10 9.37
C ILE A 9 -1.15 10.97 8.91
N MET A 10 -1.83 11.14 7.77
CA MET A 10 -2.75 10.13 7.23
C MET A 10 -2.02 8.85 6.85
N SER A 11 -0.89 8.91 6.14
CA SER A 11 -0.11 7.72 5.79
C SER A 11 0.40 6.99 7.02
N LEU A 12 0.87 7.72 8.04
CA LEU A 12 1.34 7.13 9.28
C LEU A 12 0.20 6.41 10.01
N ARG A 13 -0.98 7.03 10.08
CA ARG A 13 -2.18 6.42 10.68
C ARG A 13 -2.59 5.14 9.94
N VAL A 14 -2.64 5.17 8.61
CA VAL A 14 -2.98 4.00 7.80
C VAL A 14 -1.94 2.88 7.99
N PHE A 15 -0.65 3.22 8.00
CA PHE A 15 0.43 2.28 8.26
C PHE A 15 0.28 1.57 9.62
N LEU A 16 0.06 2.35 10.68
CA LEU A 16 -0.15 1.82 12.03
C LEU A 16 -1.39 0.93 12.10
N ALA A 17 -2.45 1.30 11.39
CA ALA A 17 -3.67 0.53 11.39
C ALA A 17 -3.57 -0.79 10.62
N ILE A 18 -2.82 -0.84 9.50
CA ILE A 18 -2.50 -2.11 8.82
C ILE A 18 -1.79 -3.03 9.81
N LYS A 19 -0.76 -2.53 10.50
CA LYS A 19 -0.01 -3.28 11.51
C LYS A 19 -0.92 -3.78 12.64
N GLN A 20 -1.80 -2.92 13.15
CA GLN A 20 -2.75 -3.30 14.20
C GLN A 20 -3.74 -4.37 13.70
N TYR A 21 -4.26 -4.23 12.49
CA TYR A 21 -5.21 -5.17 11.90
C TYR A 21 -4.58 -6.54 11.66
N CYS A 22 -3.35 -6.58 11.15
CA CYS A 22 -2.53 -7.78 11.07
C CYS A 22 -2.44 -8.52 12.42
N LYS A 23 -2.16 -7.77 13.50
CA LYS A 23 -2.08 -8.32 14.86
C LYS A 23 -3.43 -8.88 15.31
N GLN A 24 -4.54 -8.16 15.06
CA GLN A 24 -5.90 -8.61 15.40
C GLN A 24 -6.26 -9.92 14.70
N LYS A 25 -5.89 -10.04 13.42
CA LYS A 25 -6.12 -11.23 12.60
C LYS A 25 -5.09 -12.35 12.81
N LYS A 26 -4.09 -12.13 13.68
CA LYS A 26 -2.97 -13.07 13.95
C LYS A 26 -2.16 -13.44 12.70
N ILE A 27 -1.95 -12.49 11.79
CA ILE A 27 -1.19 -12.70 10.55
C ILE A 27 0.17 -12.04 10.66
N ASN A 28 1.19 -12.73 10.15
CA ASN A 28 2.54 -12.20 10.10
C ASN A 28 2.66 -11.14 8.99
N CYS A 29 3.03 -9.92 9.40
CA CYS A 29 3.20 -8.79 8.50
C CYS A 29 4.64 -8.28 8.61
N LYS A 30 5.37 -8.34 7.50
CA LYS A 30 6.76 -7.86 7.41
C LYS A 30 6.77 -6.40 6.97
N ILE A 31 7.41 -5.56 7.78
CA ILE A 31 7.54 -4.13 7.50
C ILE A 31 8.92 -3.88 6.91
N ASN A 32 8.98 -3.10 5.83
CA ASN A 32 10.22 -2.57 5.30
C ASN A 32 10.12 -1.05 5.22
N ILE A 33 10.80 -0.38 6.14
CA ILE A 33 10.78 1.08 6.27
C ILE A 33 11.50 1.74 5.08
N LEU A 34 12.59 1.14 4.60
CA LEU A 34 13.38 1.70 3.48
C LEU A 34 12.54 1.85 2.21
N PHE A 35 11.66 0.88 1.94
CA PHE A 35 10.77 0.90 0.78
C PHE A 35 9.35 1.38 1.09
N ASN A 36 9.08 1.79 2.34
CA ASN A 36 7.74 2.10 2.86
C ASN A 36 6.69 1.04 2.49
N THR A 37 7.04 -0.24 2.69
CA THR A 37 6.16 -1.35 2.34
C THR A 37 5.74 -2.17 3.55
N ILE A 38 4.50 -2.66 3.52
CA ILE A 38 4.02 -3.73 4.39
C ILE A 38 3.72 -4.94 3.53
N LYS A 39 4.32 -6.08 3.87
CA LYS A 39 4.11 -7.36 3.22
C LYS A 39 3.28 -8.28 4.12
N ILE A 40 2.23 -8.86 3.57
CA ILE A 40 1.45 -9.95 4.17
C ILE A 40 1.68 -11.19 3.32
N SER A 41 2.13 -12.29 3.92
CA SER A 41 2.44 -13.53 3.19
C SER A 41 1.39 -14.60 3.46
N ARG A 42 0.93 -15.29 2.40
CA ARG A 42 0.04 -16.44 2.52
C ARG A 42 0.33 -17.45 1.42
N ASN A 43 0.66 -18.69 1.81
CA ASN A 43 1.00 -19.78 0.90
C ASN A 43 1.99 -19.33 -0.20
N PHE A 44 1.56 -19.40 -1.47
CA PHE A 44 2.36 -19.09 -2.66
C PHE A 44 2.22 -17.65 -3.17
N SER A 45 1.59 -16.75 -2.40
CA SER A 45 1.44 -15.35 -2.78
C SER A 45 1.69 -14.40 -1.60
N SER A 46 1.79 -13.12 -1.91
CA SER A 46 2.03 -12.06 -0.96
C SER A 46 1.30 -10.80 -1.39
N LEU A 47 0.66 -10.14 -0.44
CA LEU A 47 0.06 -8.84 -0.60
C LEU A 47 1.02 -7.77 -0.07
N TYR A 48 1.39 -6.84 -0.94
CA TYR A 48 2.20 -5.68 -0.61
C TYR A 48 1.36 -4.42 -0.61
N PHE A 49 1.44 -3.67 0.48
CA PHE A 49 1.07 -2.26 0.50
C PHE A 49 2.32 -1.41 0.31
N ILE A 50 2.35 -0.58 -0.72
CA ILE A 50 3.39 0.44 -0.92
C ILE A 50 2.80 1.79 -0.49
N ILE A 51 3.37 2.44 0.51
CA ILE A 51 2.78 3.65 1.13
C ILE A 51 3.71 4.85 0.85
N ILE A 52 3.31 5.72 -0.07
CA ILE A 52 4.18 6.81 -0.54
C ILE A 52 3.41 8.13 -0.68
N LEU A 53 3.92 9.16 0.00
CA LEU A 53 3.30 10.49 0.13
C LEU A 53 3.51 11.46 -1.03
N LYS A 54 4.43 11.19 -1.94
CA LYS A 54 4.76 12.05 -3.08
C LYS A 54 4.96 11.20 -4.31
N LYS A 55 4.94 11.80 -5.50
CA LYS A 55 5.36 11.18 -6.74
C LYS A 55 6.76 10.59 -6.55
N SER A 56 6.79 9.29 -6.33
CA SER A 56 8.00 8.51 -6.11
C SER A 56 8.21 7.58 -7.30
N ASN A 57 9.40 7.01 -7.39
CA ASN A 57 9.71 5.99 -8.38
C ASN A 57 9.10 4.64 -7.95
N TYR A 58 7.77 4.58 -7.75
CA TYR A 58 7.06 3.35 -7.35
C TYR A 58 7.30 2.22 -8.36
N LYS A 59 7.66 2.53 -9.62
CA LYS A 59 8.18 1.55 -10.59
C LYS A 59 9.36 0.76 -10.05
N THR A 60 10.33 1.41 -9.43
CA THR A 60 11.52 0.74 -8.87
C THR A 60 11.11 -0.21 -7.74
N THR A 61 10.24 0.23 -6.83
CA THR A 61 9.74 -0.60 -5.73
C THR A 61 8.93 -1.79 -6.25
N VAL A 62 8.01 -1.58 -7.18
CA VAL A 62 7.21 -2.65 -7.81
C VAL A 62 8.10 -3.64 -8.54
N LYS A 63 9.07 -3.17 -9.33
CA LYS A 63 10.04 -4.04 -10.02
C LYS A 63 10.87 -4.85 -9.03
N HIS A 64 11.30 -4.26 -7.93
CA HIS A 64 12.06 -4.96 -6.89
C HIS A 64 11.23 -6.06 -6.22
N ILE A 65 9.96 -5.79 -5.92
CA ILE A 65 9.03 -6.79 -5.38
C ILE A 65 8.86 -7.93 -6.40
N ARG A 66 8.54 -7.63 -7.65
CA ARG A 66 8.29 -8.64 -8.70
C ARG A 66 9.50 -9.48 -9.05
N LYS A 67 10.71 -8.91 -8.98
CA LYS A 67 11.97 -9.66 -9.14
C LYS A 67 12.13 -10.74 -8.08
N LYS A 68 11.59 -10.53 -6.88
CA LYS A 68 11.65 -11.49 -5.78
C LYS A 68 10.45 -12.43 -5.76
N GLU A 69 9.26 -11.90 -6.07
CA GLU A 69 7.97 -12.58 -5.95
C GLU A 69 7.10 -12.20 -7.15
N THR A 70 7.11 -13.06 -8.17
CA THR A 70 6.41 -12.82 -9.45
C THR A 70 4.90 -12.74 -9.29
N THR A 71 4.33 -13.47 -8.33
CA THR A 71 2.88 -13.54 -8.04
C THR A 71 2.42 -12.54 -6.97
N ALA A 72 3.28 -11.58 -6.60
CA ALA A 72 2.95 -10.60 -5.57
C ALA A 72 1.81 -9.68 -6.03
N GLN A 73 0.78 -9.58 -5.20
CA GLN A 73 -0.28 -8.59 -5.33
C GLN A 73 0.20 -7.27 -4.73
N VAL A 74 0.05 -6.16 -5.45
CA VAL A 74 0.56 -4.85 -5.01
C VAL A 74 -0.56 -3.81 -4.99
N VAL A 75 -0.80 -3.23 -3.81
CA VAL A 75 -1.71 -2.10 -3.60
C VAL A 75 -0.89 -0.84 -3.30
N LEU A 76 -1.08 0.20 -4.10
CA LEU A 76 -0.37 1.48 -3.95
C LEU A 76 -1.22 2.47 -3.15
N LEU A 77 -0.70 2.96 -2.03
CA LEU A 77 -1.28 4.04 -1.25
C LEU A 77 -0.50 5.32 -1.55
N THR A 78 -1.14 6.29 -2.20
CA THR A 78 -0.47 7.56 -2.52
C THR A 78 -1.42 8.75 -2.62
N SER A 79 -0.94 9.94 -2.27
CA SER A 79 -1.69 11.20 -2.43
C SER A 79 -1.53 11.83 -3.82
N GLU A 80 -0.64 11.31 -4.66
CA GLU A 80 -0.34 11.85 -6.00
C GLU A 80 -0.36 10.70 -7.03
N VAL A 81 -1.56 10.32 -7.48
CA VAL A 81 -1.72 9.25 -8.46
C VAL A 81 -1.39 9.77 -9.87
N ASP A 82 -0.37 9.20 -10.50
CA ASP A 82 -0.05 9.44 -11.90
C ASP A 82 -0.44 8.21 -12.74
N TYR A 83 -1.70 8.18 -13.18
CA TYR A 83 -2.23 7.07 -13.97
C TYR A 83 -1.48 6.85 -15.28
N HIS A 84 -1.10 7.92 -15.98
CA HIS A 84 -0.35 7.81 -17.23
C HIS A 84 0.98 7.08 -17.01
N TYR A 85 1.73 7.44 -15.96
CA TYR A 85 2.96 6.75 -15.61
C TYR A 85 2.71 5.29 -15.20
N LEU A 86 1.65 5.01 -14.43
CA LEU A 86 1.27 3.65 -14.03
C LEU A 86 1.00 2.74 -15.23
N PHE A 87 0.18 3.22 -16.17
CA PHE A 87 -0.17 2.49 -17.39
C PHE A 87 1.04 2.31 -18.30
N LYS A 88 1.78 3.39 -18.59
CA LYS A 88 2.97 3.35 -19.47
C LYS A 88 4.03 2.36 -18.99
N ASN A 89 4.14 2.13 -17.68
CA ASN A 89 5.15 1.24 -17.11
C ASN A 89 4.65 -0.17 -16.80
N HIS A 90 3.39 -0.49 -17.13
CA HIS A 90 2.77 -1.81 -16.92
C HIS A 90 3.04 -2.36 -15.51
N LEU A 91 2.77 -1.55 -14.47
CA LEU A 91 3.10 -1.95 -13.10
C LEU A 91 2.15 -3.01 -12.52
N GLU A 92 1.04 -3.31 -13.20
CA GLU A 92 0.09 -4.38 -12.86
C GLU A 92 -0.35 -4.35 -11.39
N LEU A 93 -0.70 -3.16 -10.90
CA LEU A 93 -1.16 -3.02 -9.52
C LEU A 93 -2.52 -3.72 -9.33
N LEU A 94 -2.70 -4.37 -8.18
CA LEU A 94 -4.01 -4.87 -7.76
C LEU A 94 -4.98 -3.70 -7.51
N GLY A 95 -4.46 -2.59 -6.97
CA GLY A 95 -5.29 -1.44 -6.66
C GLY A 95 -4.49 -0.20 -6.26
N ILE A 96 -5.18 0.93 -6.24
CA ILE A 96 -4.64 2.23 -5.83
C ILE A 96 -5.60 2.84 -4.81
N ILE A 97 -5.08 3.23 -3.67
CA ILE A 97 -5.79 3.96 -2.62
C ILE A 97 -5.25 5.39 -2.60
N ASN A 98 -6.09 6.33 -2.98
CA ASN A 98 -5.73 7.74 -3.00
C ASN A 98 -5.77 8.33 -1.58
N LEU A 99 -4.62 8.73 -1.04
CA LEU A 99 -4.46 9.36 0.28
C LEU A 99 -4.72 10.89 0.27
N SER A 100 -5.32 11.42 -0.80
CA SER A 100 -5.70 12.84 -0.84
C SER A 100 -6.63 13.21 0.33
N ALA A 101 -6.57 14.49 0.74
CA ALA A 101 -7.20 14.98 1.96
C ALA A 101 -8.74 14.89 1.99
N ASN A 102 -9.38 14.56 0.87
CA ASN A 102 -10.84 14.55 0.75
C ASN A 102 -11.47 13.22 1.19
N TYR A 103 -10.67 12.15 1.37
CA TYR A 103 -11.18 10.90 1.91
C TYR A 103 -11.08 10.86 3.43
N SER A 104 -12.13 10.37 4.08
CA SER A 104 -12.09 10.15 5.52
C SER A 104 -11.14 9.00 5.86
N TYR A 105 -10.48 9.12 7.01
CA TYR A 105 -9.60 8.07 7.52
C TYR A 105 -10.32 6.72 7.68
N THR A 106 -11.58 6.73 8.10
CA THR A 106 -12.40 5.51 8.26
C THR A 106 -12.68 4.82 6.92
N TYR A 107 -12.89 5.59 5.86
CA TYR A 107 -13.06 5.04 4.52
C TYR A 107 -11.77 4.41 3.98
N LEU A 108 -10.63 5.09 4.15
CA LEU A 108 -9.31 4.56 3.78
C LEU A 108 -9.02 3.23 4.51
N LEU A 109 -9.33 3.19 5.81
CA LEU A 109 -9.19 1.97 6.61
C LEU A 109 -10.05 0.82 6.11
N LYS A 110 -11.29 1.11 5.75
CA LYS A 110 -12.20 0.10 5.21
C LYS A 110 -11.59 -0.53 3.94
N MET A 111 -11.19 0.29 2.97
CA MET A 111 -10.57 -0.20 1.74
C MET A 111 -9.32 -1.06 2.01
N VAL A 112 -8.45 -0.62 2.91
CA VAL A 112 -7.26 -1.38 3.30
C VAL A 112 -7.63 -2.73 3.91
N LYS A 113 -8.61 -2.76 4.82
CA LYS A 113 -9.08 -4.01 5.44
C LYS A 113 -9.72 -4.93 4.42
N ASP A 114 -10.50 -4.40 3.49
CA ASP A 114 -11.13 -5.18 2.42
C ASP A 114 -10.09 -5.88 1.55
N TYR A 115 -8.97 -5.22 1.19
CA TYR A 115 -7.85 -5.89 0.49
C TYR A 115 -7.22 -7.00 1.32
N ILE A 116 -7.00 -6.76 2.61
CA ILE A 116 -6.42 -7.75 3.52
C ILE A 116 -7.37 -8.95 3.64
N ASP A 117 -8.64 -8.73 3.93
CA ASP A 117 -9.63 -9.79 4.10
C ASP A 117 -9.82 -10.59 2.81
N THR A 118 -9.87 -9.93 1.65
CA THR A 118 -9.95 -10.61 0.34
C THR A 118 -8.72 -11.49 0.08
N PHE A 119 -7.51 -11.01 0.40
CA PHE A 119 -6.28 -11.80 0.25
C PHE A 119 -6.23 -13.02 1.20
N LEU A 120 -6.96 -12.95 2.31
CA LEU A 120 -7.03 -13.99 3.33
C LEU A 120 -8.18 -14.99 3.15
N GLN A 121 -9.06 -14.79 2.17
CA GLN A 121 -10.03 -15.79 1.73
C GLN A 121 -9.31 -16.86 0.91
#